data_AF-A0A6M2A363-F1
#
_entry.id   AF-A0A6M2A363-F1
#
_cell.length_a   1.000
_cell.length_b   1.000
_cell.length_c   1.000
_cell.angle_alpha   90.00
_cell.angle_beta   90.00
_cell.angle_gamma   90.00
#
_symmetry.space_group_name_H-M   'P 1'
#
loop_
_entity.id
_entity.type
_entity.pdbx_description
1 polymer ?
#
loop_
_entity_poly.entity_id
_entity_poly.type
_entity_poly.pdbx_seq_one_letter_code
_entity_poly.pdbx_strand_id
1 'polypeptide(L)'
;MNKGMFFRIFVCIVSLGYCLYSYLNVQNEITELRIRIPALMSEVRRIQEENTHYQYEIETFVNPENLMNLAMAKEFSHMKFPICSEVITMRQTDPLELQQENRNVPLKKQPSITFATGGSP
;
A
#
# COMPACT_ATOMS: atom_id res chain seq x y z
N MET A 1 17.68 16.57 -70.35
CA MET A 1 17.26 17.51 -69.28
C MET A 1 16.20 16.84 -68.42
N ASN A 2 16.08 17.20 -67.13
CA ASN A 2 15.08 16.75 -66.11
C ASN A 2 15.59 15.89 -64.93
N LYS A 3 16.87 15.48 -64.88
CA LYS A 3 17.42 14.75 -63.72
C LYS A 3 17.33 15.55 -62.41
N GLY A 4 17.51 16.87 -62.47
CA GLY A 4 17.39 17.75 -61.29
C GLY A 4 15.95 17.88 -60.77
N MET A 5 14.94 17.72 -61.62
CA MET A 5 13.53 17.79 -61.21
C MET A 5 13.13 16.53 -60.42
N PHE A 6 13.53 15.35 -60.90
CA PHE A 6 13.32 14.10 -60.17
C PHE A 6 14.00 14.09 -58.81
N PHE A 7 15.24 14.60 -58.72
CA PHE A 7 15.95 14.68 -57.45
C PHE A 7 15.24 15.61 -56.45
N ARG A 8 14.73 16.78 -56.90
CA ARG A 8 13.96 17.69 -56.05
C ARG A 8 12.66 17.06 -55.54
N ILE A 9 11.94 16.36 -56.41
CA ILE A 9 10.70 15.66 -56.03
C ILE A 9 11.02 14.55 -55.01
N PHE A 10 12.08 13.78 -55.23
CA PHE A 10 12.50 12.73 -54.33
C PHE A 10 12.87 13.27 -52.94
N VAL A 11 13.66 14.35 -52.88
CA VAL A 11 14.00 15.02 -51.60
C VAL A 11 12.75 15.53 -50.90
N CYS A 12 11.77 16.07 -51.64
CA CYS A 12 10.51 16.56 -51.08
C CYS A 12 9.65 15.42 -50.51
N ILE A 13 9.59 14.28 -51.19
CA ILE A 13 8.86 13.10 -50.71
C ILE A 13 9.52 12.52 -49.46
N VAL A 14 10.86 12.43 -49.44
CA VAL A 14 11.60 11.91 -48.29
C VAL A 14 11.50 12.85 -47.09
N SER A 15 11.60 14.17 -47.29
CA SER A 15 11.45 15.13 -46.19
C SER A 15 10.04 15.13 -45.62
N LEU A 16 9.01 15.03 -46.47
CA LEU A 16 7.62 14.92 -46.05
C LEU A 16 7.36 13.60 -45.30
N GLY A 17 7.89 12.48 -45.82
CA GLY A 17 7.81 11.18 -45.16
C GLY A 17 8.51 11.15 -43.81
N TYR A 18 9.69 11.78 -43.69
CA TYR A 18 10.41 11.92 -42.44
C TYR A 18 9.63 12.77 -41.43
N CYS A 19 9.09 13.91 -41.86
CA CYS A 19 8.27 14.78 -41.02
C CYS A 19 7.03 14.04 -40.50
N LEU A 20 6.35 13.28 -41.37
CA LEU A 20 5.18 12.50 -41.02
C LEU A 20 5.52 11.36 -40.05
N TYR A 21 6.64 10.65 -40.28
CA TYR A 21 7.12 9.61 -39.39
C TYR A 21 7.44 10.17 -37.99
N SER A 22 8.16 11.28 -37.91
CA SER A 22 8.47 11.94 -36.64
C SER A 22 7.20 12.37 -35.91
N TYR A 23 6.21 12.88 -36.63
CA TYR A 23 4.93 13.29 -36.06
C TYR A 23 4.16 12.11 -35.46
N LEU A 24 4.09 10.98 -36.18
CA LEU A 24 3.46 9.77 -35.68
C LEU A 24 4.18 9.20 -34.46
N ASN A 25 5.51 9.27 -34.43
CA ASN A 25 6.29 8.74 -33.31
C ASN A 25 6.03 9.54 -32.02
N VAL A 26 5.97 10.88 -32.12
CA VAL A 26 5.60 11.75 -31.00
C VAL A 26 4.17 11.48 -30.53
N GLN A 27 3.22 11.24 -31.45
CA GLN A 27 1.86 10.88 -31.08
C GLN A 27 1.78 9.52 -30.37
N ASN A 28 2.57 8.53 -30.79
CA ASN A 28 2.62 7.22 -30.13
C ASN A 28 3.16 7.33 -28.70
N GLU A 29 4.20 8.12 -28.48
CA GLU A 29 4.77 8.34 -27.14
C GLU A 29 3.75 9.02 -26.20
N ILE A 30 3.03 10.04 -26.68
CA ILE A 30 1.98 10.72 -25.91
C ILE A 30 0.81 9.75 -25.62
N THR A 31 0.48 8.87 -26.57
CA THR A 31 -0.59 7.87 -26.41
C THR A 31 -0.20 6.80 -25.39
N GLU A 32 1.04 6.33 -25.42
CA GLU A 32 1.56 5.36 -24.45
C GLU A 32 1.53 5.93 -23.02
N LEU A 33 1.94 7.19 -22.84
CA LEU A 33 1.83 7.87 -21.55
C LEU A 33 0.38 8.02 -21.09
N ARG A 34 -0.53 8.39 -22.01
CA ARG A 34 -1.97 8.52 -21.68
C ARG A 34 -2.65 7.21 -21.32
N ILE A 35 -2.11 6.07 -21.72
CA ILE A 35 -2.63 4.75 -21.33
C ILE A 35 -2.11 4.35 -19.94
N ARG A 36 -0.85 4.68 -19.59
CA ARG A 36 -0.29 4.34 -18.28
C ARG A 36 -0.83 5.18 -17.12
N ILE A 37 -1.11 6.46 -17.35
CA ILE A 37 -1.65 7.37 -16.33
C ILE A 37 -2.98 6.90 -15.69
N PRO A 38 -4.03 6.52 -16.45
CA PRO A 38 -5.29 6.10 -15.87
C PRO A 38 -5.19 4.78 -15.10
N ALA A 39 -4.33 3.85 -15.55
CA ALA A 39 -4.09 2.58 -14.84
C ALA A 39 -3.43 2.81 -13.47
N LEU A 40 -2.47 3.74 -13.39
CA LEU A 40 -1.85 4.09 -12.12
C LEU A 40 -2.82 4.87 -11.22
N MET A 41 -3.64 5.74 -11.80
CA MET A 41 -4.67 6.50 -11.06
C MET A 41 -5.74 5.59 -10.45
N SER A 42 -6.15 4.52 -11.14
CA SER A 42 -7.09 3.55 -10.57
C SER A 42 -6.52 2.81 -9.36
N GLU A 43 -5.23 2.47 -9.39
CA GLU A 43 -4.58 1.78 -8.27
C GLU A 43 -4.44 2.71 -7.05
N VAL A 44 -3.99 3.94 -7.27
CA VAL A 44 -3.92 4.97 -6.21
C VAL A 44 -5.31 5.22 -5.61
N ARG A 45 -6.34 5.28 -6.45
CA ARG A 45 -7.72 5.47 -6.00
C ARG A 45 -8.20 4.30 -5.14
N ARG A 46 -7.95 3.06 -5.55
CA ARG A 46 -8.29 1.86 -4.77
C ARG A 46 -7.65 1.90 -3.38
N ILE A 47 -6.36 2.21 -3.32
CA ILE A 47 -5.61 2.31 -2.05
C ILE A 47 -6.14 3.46 -1.18
N GLN A 48 -6.55 4.58 -1.79
CA GLN A 48 -7.13 5.71 -1.06
C GLN A 48 -8.52 5.37 -0.48
N GLU A 49 -9.34 4.65 -1.24
CA GLU A 49 -10.65 4.18 -0.79
C GLU A 49 -10.49 3.20 0.39
N GLU A 50 -9.54 2.26 0.31
CA GLU A 50 -9.20 1.34 1.41
C GLU A 50 -8.68 2.08 2.64
N ASN A 51 -7.77 3.05 2.49
CA ASN A 51 -7.30 3.86 3.60
C ASN A 51 -8.42 4.66 4.27
N THR A 52 -9.33 5.21 3.47
CA THR A 52 -10.49 5.96 3.98
C THR A 52 -11.42 5.04 4.76
N HIS A 53 -11.64 3.82 4.25
CA HIS A 53 -12.41 2.79 4.94
C HIS A 53 -11.77 2.39 6.27
N TYR A 54 -10.46 2.11 6.28
CA TYR A 54 -9.75 1.78 7.51
C TYR A 54 -9.73 2.94 8.50
N GLN A 55 -9.57 4.17 8.04
CA GLN A 55 -9.67 5.35 8.91
C GLN A 55 -11.06 5.44 9.55
N TYR A 56 -12.13 5.21 8.79
CA TYR A 56 -13.48 5.18 9.32
C TYR A 56 -13.68 4.06 10.35
N GLU A 57 -13.18 2.85 10.09
CA GLU A 57 -13.24 1.76 11.06
C GLU A 57 -12.46 2.08 12.33
N ILE A 58 -11.24 2.60 12.20
CA ILE A 58 -10.41 3.01 13.34
C ILE A 58 -11.14 4.08 14.15
N GLU A 59 -11.66 5.13 13.50
CA GLU A 59 -12.41 6.16 14.20
C GLU A 59 -13.65 5.59 14.89
N THR A 60 -14.35 4.66 14.25
CA THR A 60 -15.53 4.02 14.86
C THR A 60 -15.14 3.19 16.08
N PHE A 61 -14.08 2.37 16.00
CA PHE A 61 -13.72 1.45 17.08
C PHE A 61 -12.81 2.05 18.15
N VAL A 62 -12.11 3.14 17.86
CA VAL A 62 -11.08 3.71 18.75
C VAL A 62 -11.48 5.09 19.27
N ASN A 63 -12.54 5.71 18.73
CA ASN A 63 -13.03 6.97 19.30
C ASN A 63 -13.52 6.74 20.74
N PRO A 64 -12.93 7.42 21.74
CA PRO A 64 -13.26 7.23 23.15
C PRO A 64 -14.72 7.56 23.46
N GLU A 65 -15.35 8.49 22.72
CA GLU A 65 -16.77 8.80 22.89
C GLU A 65 -17.65 7.62 22.46
N ASN A 66 -17.32 6.97 21.35
CA ASN A 66 -18.06 5.80 20.88
C ASN A 66 -17.85 4.60 21.83
N LEU A 67 -16.63 4.42 22.33
CA LEU A 67 -16.32 3.38 23.32
C LEU A 67 -17.09 3.59 24.63
N MET A 68 -17.20 4.84 25.09
CA MET A 68 -17.95 5.20 26.29
C MET A 68 -19.44 4.91 26.10
N ASN A 69 -20.00 5.26 24.94
CA ASN A 69 -21.39 4.98 24.60
C ASN A 69 -21.68 3.47 24.50
N LEU A 70 -20.76 2.69 23.91
CA LEU A 70 -20.85 1.22 23.90
C LEU A 70 -20.79 0.66 25.32
N ALA A 71 -19.88 1.13 26.18
CA ALA A 71 -19.75 0.65 27.55
C ALA A 71 -21.02 0.91 28.38
N MET A 72 -21.80 1.94 28.04
CA MET A 72 -23.09 2.24 28.66
C MET A 72 -24.26 1.42 28.09
N ALA A 73 -24.09 0.77 26.94
CA ALA A 73 -25.15 -0.05 26.36
C ALA A 73 -25.42 -1.28 27.22
N LYS A 74 -26.71 -1.61 27.38
CA LYS A 74 -27.17 -2.72 28.24
C LYS A 74 -26.56 -4.07 27.85
N GLU A 75 -26.23 -4.24 26.58
CA GLU A 75 -25.59 -5.44 26.02
C GLU A 75 -24.22 -5.71 26.64
N PHE A 76 -23.51 -4.68 27.09
CA PHE A 76 -22.19 -4.78 27.67
C PHE A 76 -22.17 -4.57 29.19
N SER A 77 -23.35 -4.49 29.83
CA SER A 77 -23.50 -4.32 31.28
C SER A 77 -22.87 -5.45 32.13
N HIS A 78 -22.51 -6.58 31.51
CA HIS A 78 -21.85 -7.70 32.17
C HIS A 78 -20.31 -7.58 32.16
N MET A 79 -19.74 -6.66 31.38
CA MET A 79 -18.31 -6.37 31.40
C MET A 79 -17.95 -5.55 32.63
N LYS A 80 -17.01 -6.06 33.44
CA LYS A 80 -16.45 -5.32 34.57
C LYS A 80 -15.16 -4.63 34.13
N PHE A 81 -14.87 -3.48 34.72
CA PHE A 81 -13.58 -2.84 34.53
C PHE A 81 -12.48 -3.75 35.08
N PRO A 82 -11.43 -4.04 34.29
CA PRO A 82 -10.34 -4.88 34.74
C PRO A 82 -9.59 -4.18 35.87
N ILE A 83 -9.13 -4.98 36.84
CA ILE A 83 -8.29 -4.51 37.93
C ILE A 83 -6.86 -4.40 37.39
N CYS A 84 -6.05 -3.43 37.84
CA CYS A 84 -4.69 -3.21 37.29
C CYS A 84 -3.79 -4.47 37.32
N SER A 85 -4.06 -5.41 38.22
CA SER A 85 -3.36 -6.70 38.32
C SER A 85 -3.66 -7.68 37.18
N GLU A 86 -4.74 -7.47 36.43
CA GLU A 86 -5.16 -8.30 35.30
C GLU A 86 -4.71 -7.72 33.95
N VAL A 87 -4.15 -6.51 33.95
CA VAL A 87 -3.72 -5.80 32.74
C VAL A 87 -2.31 -6.23 32.35
N ILE A 88 -2.20 -7.02 31.29
CA ILE A 88 -0.91 -7.44 30.72
C ILE A 88 -0.50 -6.41 29.66
N THR A 89 0.52 -5.61 29.94
CA THR A 89 1.09 -4.65 28.98
C THR A 89 2.16 -5.34 28.14
N MET A 90 1.90 -5.52 26.85
CA MET A 90 2.92 -5.95 25.89
C MET A 90 3.83 -4.76 25.59
N ARG A 91 5.16 -4.93 25.69
CA ARG A 91 6.09 -3.91 25.18
C ARG A 91 5.94 -3.87 23.65
N GLN A 92 5.62 -2.70 23.12
CA GLN A 92 5.55 -2.48 21.69
C GLN A 92 6.98 -2.50 21.15
N THR A 93 7.34 -3.56 20.43
CA THR A 93 8.54 -3.58 19.61
C THR A 93 8.25 -2.72 18.38
N ASP A 94 9.09 -1.72 18.14
CA ASP A 94 8.92 -0.81 17.01
C ASP A 94 8.88 -1.61 15.68
N PRO A 95 8.01 -1.24 14.72
CA PRO A 95 7.91 -1.93 13.42
C PRO A 95 9.23 -1.99 12.63
N LEU A 96 10.22 -1.20 13.02
CA LEU A 96 11.53 -1.10 12.38
C LEU A 96 12.49 -2.23 12.76
N GLU A 97 12.22 -3.01 13.82
CA GLU A 97 13.10 -4.12 14.23
C GLU A 97 12.77 -5.44 13.49
N LEU A 98 11.52 -5.64 13.05
CA LEU A 98 11.09 -6.87 12.37
C LEU A 98 11.70 -7.07 10.97
N GLN A 99 12.24 -6.02 10.34
CA GLN A 99 12.95 -6.16 9.06
C GLN A 99 14.42 -6.58 9.20
N GLN A 100 15.03 -6.44 10.38
CA GLN A 100 16.45 -6.76 10.56
C GLN A 100 16.69 -8.21 11.00
N GLU A 101 15.76 -8.82 11.75
CA GLU A 101 15.92 -10.21 12.23
C GLU A 101 15.72 -11.26 11.11
N ASN A 102 14.98 -10.94 10.05
CA ASN A 102 14.75 -11.87 8.93
C ASN A 102 15.98 -12.03 8.00
N ARG A 103 17.03 -11.21 8.15
CA ARG A 103 18.26 -11.32 7.34
C ARG A 103 19.30 -12.30 7.93
N ASN A 104 19.22 -12.61 9.23
CA ASN A 104 20.29 -13.32 9.93
C ASN A 104 19.75 -14.53 10.71
N VAL A 105 19.25 -15.54 10.01
CA VAL A 105 19.01 -16.86 10.60
C VAL A 105 20.30 -17.68 10.55
N PRO A 106 20.89 -18.05 11.69
CA PRO A 106 21.50 -19.37 11.83
C PRO A 106 20.54 -20.29 12.61
N LEU A 107 20.34 -21.48 12.05
CA LEU A 107 19.59 -22.58 12.68
C LEU A 107 20.06 -22.84 14.13
N LYS A 108 19.09 -23.34 14.94
CA LYS A 108 19.25 -24.21 16.14
C LYS A 108 19.25 -23.40 17.46
N LYS A 109 18.38 -23.63 18.44
CA LYS A 109 18.03 -24.91 19.11
C LYS A 109 16.78 -24.69 20.00
N GLN A 110 15.71 -25.50 19.90
CA GLN A 110 14.82 -25.76 21.05
C GLN A 110 15.65 -26.43 22.16
N PRO A 111 15.46 -26.22 23.48
CA PRO A 111 14.21 -26.43 24.24
C PRO A 111 14.05 -25.35 25.37
N SER A 112 13.16 -25.34 26.37
CA SER A 112 12.44 -26.37 27.12
C SER A 112 11.25 -25.70 27.83
N ILE A 113 10.12 -26.38 27.83
CA ILE A 113 8.91 -26.00 28.57
C ILE A 113 9.12 -26.42 30.03
N THR A 114 8.98 -25.50 30.99
CA THR A 114 8.88 -25.87 32.42
C THR A 114 7.54 -25.37 32.96
N PHE A 115 6.62 -26.32 33.14
CA PHE A 115 5.42 -26.14 33.94
C PHE A 115 5.83 -26.02 35.41
N ALA A 116 5.48 -24.92 36.08
CA ALA A 116 5.43 -24.87 37.53
C ALA A 116 3.99 -25.15 37.99
N THR A 117 3.81 -26.37 38.47
CA THR A 117 2.65 -26.84 39.24
C THR A 117 2.49 -26.01 40.52
N GLY A 118 1.23 -25.83 40.91
CA GLY A 118 0.82 -24.95 42.01
C GLY A 118 1.28 -25.34 43.42
N GLY A 119 0.90 -24.47 44.35
CA GLY A 119 1.10 -24.64 45.79
C GLY A 119 0.60 -23.42 46.56
N SER A 120 -0.71 -23.39 46.85
CA SER A 120 -1.24 -22.78 48.08
C SER A 120 -1.10 -23.82 49.20
N PRO A 121 -0.97 -23.42 50.48
CA PRO A 121 -2.05 -22.78 51.24
C PRO A 121 -1.67 -21.42 51.85
#